data_AF-A0ABD3MPW1-F1
#
_entry.id   AF-A0ABD3MPW1-F1
#
_cell.length_a   1.000
_cell.length_b   1.000
_cell.length_c   1.000
_cell.angle_alpha   90.00
_cell.angle_beta   90.00
_cell.angle_gamma   90.00
#
_symmetry.space_group_name_H-M   'P 1'
#
loop_
_entity.id
_entity.type
_entity.pdbx_description
1 polymer ?
#
loop_
_entity_poly.entity_id
_entity_poly.type
_entity_poly.pdbx_seq_one_letter_code
_entity_poly.pdbx_strand_id
1 'polypeptide(L)'
;MTAAVLSPLLPSHPIMTNNRHRRLSHLLFIAINTIILAAQTSPATCFGFRFTIISRSRHQNNQLLPPRFRPADHHSISSSAASSSSSRIPLFSSSPSQPTSTAQSTNNNNNTNNLPPSIVEEATTILQTYDTSQQQFIQSDGNQGMGGGVSAFHHIQSLDKATRSSLQQSIQILISQAHFERENDSSSGRIMLGICASNAPEALSGLKSWVTTLSLPRGMLHGMDIDGIPIPVEELGAVYIKYSTGGAMTFSEIRKSKRGFDALWKPGDALLEMYDGDFRGVYLNVELRDGVFRQFGLLPTDLFMEEEEDW
;
A
#
# COMPACT_ATOMS: atom_id res chain seq x y z
N MET A 1 38.31 -59.28 -13.90
CA MET A 1 37.23 -58.77 -14.77
C MET A 1 36.53 -57.65 -14.03
N THR A 2 36.96 -56.42 -14.25
CA THR A 2 36.50 -55.19 -13.57
C THR A 2 35.61 -54.43 -14.54
N ALA A 3 34.34 -54.23 -14.18
CA ALA A 3 33.38 -53.45 -14.96
C ALA A 3 33.36 -52.01 -14.44
N ALA A 4 33.71 -51.06 -15.31
CA ALA A 4 33.61 -49.63 -15.06
C ALA A 4 32.24 -49.12 -15.56
N VAL A 5 31.53 -48.39 -14.71
CA VAL A 5 30.28 -47.71 -15.03
C VAL A 5 30.61 -46.26 -15.42
N LEU A 6 30.25 -45.87 -16.64
CA LEU A 6 30.35 -44.50 -17.15
C LEU A 6 28.95 -43.86 -17.13
N SER A 7 28.82 -42.75 -16.40
CA SER A 7 27.64 -41.86 -16.46
C SER A 7 27.93 -40.64 -17.36
N PRO A 8 26.95 -40.14 -18.13
CA PRO A 8 27.17 -39.01 -19.01
C PRO A 8 26.97 -37.66 -18.30
N LEU A 9 27.91 -36.74 -18.52
CA LEU A 9 27.84 -35.33 -18.14
C LEU A 9 26.89 -34.58 -19.11
N LEU A 10 25.87 -33.91 -18.56
CA LEU A 10 25.06 -32.93 -19.28
C LEU A 10 25.63 -31.51 -19.09
N PRO A 11 25.53 -30.63 -20.10
CA PRO A 11 26.07 -29.27 -20.02
C PRO A 11 25.12 -28.32 -19.27
N SER A 12 25.69 -27.55 -18.35
CA SER A 12 25.04 -26.47 -17.61
C SER A 12 24.89 -25.21 -18.47
N HIS A 13 23.66 -24.73 -18.69
CA HIS A 13 23.39 -23.43 -19.30
C HIS A 13 23.38 -22.32 -18.22
N PRO A 14 23.95 -21.12 -18.51
CA PRO A 14 23.92 -19.99 -17.59
C PRO A 14 22.57 -19.25 -17.66
N ILE A 15 21.92 -19.12 -16.51
CA ILE A 15 20.72 -18.29 -16.32
C ILE A 15 21.15 -16.82 -16.29
N MET A 16 20.76 -16.04 -17.31
CA MET A 16 20.89 -14.58 -17.28
C MET A 16 19.77 -13.98 -16.41
N THR A 17 20.12 -13.51 -15.22
CA THR A 17 19.20 -12.76 -14.36
C THR A 17 19.08 -11.30 -14.82
N ASN A 18 17.84 -10.85 -15.03
CA ASN A 18 17.51 -9.56 -15.61
C ASN A 18 17.50 -8.46 -14.52
N ASN A 19 18.65 -7.83 -14.29
CA ASN A 19 18.91 -6.84 -13.23
C ASN A 19 18.22 -5.46 -13.39
N ARG A 20 17.25 -5.29 -14.30
CA ARG A 20 16.71 -3.96 -14.65
C ARG A 20 15.56 -3.47 -13.76
N HIS A 21 14.83 -4.34 -13.07
CA HIS A 21 13.75 -3.93 -12.15
C HIS A 21 14.25 -3.48 -10.76
N ARG A 22 15.46 -3.87 -10.35
CA ARG A 22 16.02 -3.59 -9.01
C ARG A 22 16.42 -2.12 -8.76
N ARG A 23 16.54 -1.30 -9.80
CA ARG A 23 17.02 0.09 -9.67
C ARG A 23 15.93 1.13 -9.41
N LEU A 24 14.67 0.81 -9.70
CA LEU A 24 13.56 1.76 -9.57
C LEU A 24 13.05 1.87 -8.13
N SER A 25 13.01 0.76 -7.39
CA SER A 25 12.68 0.74 -5.95
C SER A 25 13.73 1.47 -5.09
N HIS A 26 15.00 1.34 -5.45
CA HIS A 26 16.11 1.97 -4.73
C HIS A 26 16.11 3.52 -4.83
N LEU A 27 15.71 4.08 -5.98
CA LEU A 27 15.63 5.54 -6.18
C LEU A 27 14.43 6.18 -5.46
N LEU A 28 13.33 5.44 -5.30
CA LEU A 28 12.15 5.92 -4.57
C LEU A 28 12.42 6.00 -3.05
N PHE A 29 13.17 5.04 -2.52
CA PHE A 29 13.51 4.98 -1.08
C PHE A 29 14.49 6.08 -0.65
N ILE A 30 15.50 6.40 -1.48
CA ILE A 30 16.45 7.50 -1.20
C ILE A 30 15.74 8.87 -1.26
N ALA A 31 14.80 9.05 -2.20
CA ALA A 31 14.07 10.30 -2.34
C ALA A 31 13.17 10.61 -1.12
N ILE A 32 12.53 9.58 -0.55
CA ILE A 32 11.65 9.75 0.62
C ILE A 32 12.46 10.10 1.88
N ASN A 33 13.57 9.40 2.15
CA ASN A 33 14.40 9.69 3.32
C ASN A 33 15.13 11.05 3.25
N THR A 34 15.50 11.50 2.05
CA THR A 34 16.13 12.82 1.88
C THR A 34 15.14 13.97 2.14
N ILE A 35 13.86 13.77 1.83
CA ILE A 35 12.80 14.77 2.06
C ILE A 35 12.45 14.88 3.56
N ILE A 36 12.44 13.76 4.28
CA ILE A 36 12.18 13.74 5.73
C ILE A 36 13.32 14.45 6.50
N LEU A 37 14.58 14.25 6.08
CA LEU A 37 15.73 14.92 6.70
C LEU A 37 15.75 16.43 6.44
N ALA A 38 15.31 16.88 5.25
CA ALA A 38 15.27 18.30 4.90
C ALA A 38 14.15 19.07 5.62
N ALA A 39 13.02 18.40 5.92
CA ALA A 39 11.86 19.02 6.57
C ALA A 39 12.06 19.29 8.08
N GLN A 40 13.05 18.69 8.72
CA GLN A 40 13.31 18.85 10.16
C GLN A 40 14.34 19.93 10.51
N THR A 41 14.95 20.59 9.52
CA THR A 41 15.94 21.66 9.76
C THR A 41 15.36 23.07 9.52
N SER A 42 14.61 23.56 10.51
CA SER A 42 14.25 24.98 10.79
C SER A 42 13.51 25.83 9.72
N PRO A 43 12.44 26.57 10.09
CA PRO A 43 11.58 27.33 9.16
C PRO A 43 12.08 28.75 8.86
N ALA A 44 13.38 28.93 8.64
CA ALA A 44 13.92 30.23 8.26
C ALA A 44 15.22 30.08 7.47
N THR A 45 15.12 29.97 6.14
CA THR A 45 15.84 30.83 5.17
C THR A 45 15.42 30.37 3.77
N CYS A 46 14.72 31.22 3.04
CA CYS A 46 14.37 31.01 1.64
C CYS A 46 15.63 31.24 0.78
N PHE A 47 16.31 30.17 0.36
CA PHE A 47 17.31 30.22 -0.71
C PHE A 47 16.91 29.26 -1.82
N GLY A 48 16.52 29.83 -2.97
CA GLY A 48 16.10 29.09 -4.14
C GLY A 48 17.25 28.30 -4.76
N PHE A 49 17.18 26.97 -4.68
CA PHE A 49 17.96 26.08 -5.53
C PHE A 49 17.13 25.67 -6.74
N ARG A 50 17.48 26.25 -7.90
CA ARG A 50 17.00 25.83 -9.21
C ARG A 50 17.79 24.58 -9.62
N PHE A 51 17.16 23.41 -9.65
CA PHE A 51 17.75 22.24 -10.30
C PHE A 51 17.40 22.23 -11.79
N THR A 52 18.42 22.47 -12.63
CA THR A 52 18.34 22.28 -14.09
C THR A 52 18.49 20.79 -14.40
N ILE A 53 17.42 20.16 -14.88
CA ILE A 53 17.49 18.80 -15.44
C ILE A 53 18.16 18.89 -16.82
N ILE A 54 19.39 18.38 -16.93
CA ILE A 54 20.08 18.21 -18.21
C ILE A 54 19.44 17.03 -18.94
N SER A 55 18.55 17.31 -19.89
CA SER A 55 18.07 16.34 -20.87
C SER A 55 19.16 16.09 -21.92
N ARG A 56 19.76 14.90 -21.91
CA ARG A 56 20.62 14.43 -23.02
C ARG A 56 19.71 14.00 -24.18
N SER A 57 19.54 14.92 -25.13
CA SER A 57 18.99 14.65 -26.47
C SER A 57 19.92 13.71 -27.23
N ARG A 58 19.39 12.57 -27.70
CA ARG A 58 20.09 11.65 -28.59
C ARG A 58 19.55 11.84 -30.01
N HIS A 59 20.40 12.35 -30.90
CA HIS A 59 20.15 12.50 -32.32
C HIS A 59 19.66 11.18 -32.95
N GLN A 60 18.47 11.21 -33.54
CA GLN A 60 18.05 10.24 -34.55
C GLN A 60 18.56 10.71 -35.91
N ASN A 61 19.24 9.80 -36.61
CA ASN A 61 19.64 9.97 -38.00
C ASN A 61 18.44 9.64 -38.90
N ASN A 62 17.99 10.63 -39.66
CA ASN A 62 17.07 10.46 -40.78
C ASN A 62 17.83 9.87 -41.97
N GLN A 63 17.26 8.82 -42.60
CA GLN A 63 17.36 8.68 -44.05
C GLN A 63 15.96 8.50 -44.64
N LEU A 64 15.64 9.45 -45.51
CA LEU A 64 14.46 9.56 -46.38
C LEU A 64 14.59 8.61 -47.57
N LEU A 65 13.48 8.07 -48.07
CA LEU A 65 13.06 8.14 -49.47
C LEU A 65 11.52 7.85 -49.58
N PRO A 66 10.82 8.30 -50.65
CA PRO A 66 9.42 8.71 -50.58
C PRO A 66 8.50 7.86 -51.53
N PRO A 67 7.32 8.31 -52.03
CA PRO A 67 6.05 7.58 -51.85
C PRO A 67 5.41 7.06 -53.16
N ARG A 68 4.40 6.18 -53.09
CA ARG A 68 3.43 5.98 -54.19
C ARG A 68 2.09 5.35 -53.72
N PHE A 69 1.01 6.10 -53.97
CA PHE A 69 -0.34 5.78 -54.50
C PHE A 69 -0.79 4.30 -54.54
N ARG A 70 -2.04 3.86 -54.31
CA ARG A 70 -3.42 4.41 -54.39
C ARG A 70 -4.43 3.45 -53.68
N PRO A 71 -5.72 3.81 -53.52
CA PRO A 71 -6.74 3.08 -52.77
C PRO A 71 -7.58 2.12 -53.63
N ALA A 72 -8.25 1.15 -52.99
CA ALA A 72 -9.36 0.38 -53.55
C ALA A 72 -10.41 0.05 -52.47
N ASP A 73 -11.45 0.86 -52.43
CA ASP A 73 -12.88 0.55 -52.52
C ASP A 73 -13.46 -0.84 -52.15
N HIS A 74 -14.59 -0.72 -51.41
CA HIS A 74 -15.83 -1.51 -51.41
C HIS A 74 -15.79 -3.03 -51.13
N HIS A 75 -16.46 -3.45 -50.05
CA HIS A 75 -17.70 -4.23 -50.16
C HIS A 75 -18.48 -4.25 -48.84
N SER A 76 -19.66 -3.63 -48.88
CA SER A 76 -20.78 -3.80 -47.97
C SER A 76 -21.47 -5.14 -48.24
N ILE A 77 -21.77 -5.90 -47.17
CA ILE A 77 -22.78 -6.96 -47.22
C ILE A 77 -23.72 -6.75 -46.04
N SER A 78 -24.94 -6.37 -46.38
CA SER A 78 -26.13 -6.50 -45.55
C SER A 78 -26.64 -7.94 -45.63
N SER A 79 -27.09 -8.49 -44.51
CA SER A 79 -28.20 -9.45 -44.53
C SER A 79 -29.01 -9.32 -43.24
N SER A 80 -30.30 -9.19 -43.48
CA SER A 80 -31.39 -8.96 -42.55
C SER A 80 -32.17 -10.24 -42.27
N ALA A 81 -32.92 -10.18 -41.17
CA ALA A 81 -34.15 -10.90 -40.85
C ALA A 81 -34.03 -12.33 -40.30
N ALA A 82 -34.53 -12.52 -39.06
CA ALA A 82 -35.80 -13.21 -38.85
C ALA A 82 -36.33 -12.98 -37.43
N SER A 83 -37.63 -12.77 -37.37
CA SER A 83 -38.49 -12.51 -36.23
C SER A 83 -39.22 -13.78 -35.75
N SER A 84 -39.36 -13.93 -34.43
CA SER A 84 -40.46 -14.67 -33.77
C SER A 84 -40.46 -14.28 -32.28
N SER A 85 -41.35 -13.41 -31.79
CA SER A 85 -42.79 -13.52 -31.51
C SER A 85 -43.17 -14.42 -30.33
N SER A 86 -43.85 -13.79 -29.35
CA SER A 86 -44.74 -14.35 -28.32
C SER A 86 -44.08 -15.13 -27.17
N SER A 87 -44.33 -14.79 -25.90
CA SER A 87 -45.66 -14.60 -25.32
C SER A 87 -45.61 -13.94 -23.93
N ARG A 88 -46.61 -13.08 -23.66
CA ARG A 88 -47.10 -12.63 -22.34
C ARG A 88 -47.63 -13.88 -21.57
N ILE A 89 -47.82 -13.96 -20.25
CA ILE A 89 -48.64 -13.16 -19.31
C ILE A 89 -48.22 -13.53 -17.84
N PRO A 90 -48.94 -13.22 -16.71
CA PRO A 90 -48.46 -12.33 -15.64
C PRO A 90 -48.55 -12.93 -14.19
N LEU A 91 -48.46 -12.03 -13.20
CA LEU A 91 -49.04 -12.11 -11.84
C LEU A 91 -48.43 -13.13 -10.85
N PHE A 92 -47.91 -12.65 -9.71
CA PHE A 92 -48.67 -12.57 -8.46
C PHE A 92 -47.91 -11.78 -7.39
N SER A 93 -48.68 -10.90 -6.72
CA SER A 93 -48.33 -10.15 -5.53
C SER A 93 -48.70 -10.99 -4.30
N SER A 94 -47.86 -10.99 -3.26
CA SER A 94 -48.31 -11.17 -1.88
C SER A 94 -47.23 -10.79 -0.85
N SER A 95 -47.46 -9.66 -0.19
CA SER A 95 -46.96 -9.38 1.16
C SER A 95 -47.60 -10.34 2.18
N PRO A 96 -46.95 -10.59 3.32
CA PRO A 96 -47.63 -10.24 4.57
C PRO A 96 -46.73 -9.63 5.67
N SER A 97 -47.25 -8.54 6.24
CA SER A 97 -47.30 -8.15 7.66
C SER A 97 -46.07 -8.25 8.59
N GLN A 98 -45.71 -7.07 9.09
CA GLN A 98 -45.04 -6.80 10.37
C GLN A 98 -45.73 -7.45 11.59
N PRO A 99 -44.99 -7.57 12.69
CA PRO A 99 -45.49 -7.14 13.99
C PRO A 99 -44.69 -5.96 14.56
N THR A 100 -45.45 -4.93 14.92
CA THR A 100 -45.10 -3.76 15.74
C THR A 100 -44.59 -4.16 17.12
N SER A 101 -43.40 -3.69 17.48
CA SER A 101 -43.00 -3.49 18.87
C SER A 101 -42.63 -2.02 19.08
N THR A 102 -43.51 -1.36 19.82
CA THR A 102 -43.39 -0.01 20.37
C THR A 102 -42.29 -0.03 21.44
N ALA A 103 -41.12 0.50 21.13
CA ALA A 103 -40.13 0.90 22.13
C ALA A 103 -39.92 2.41 22.03
N GLN A 104 -40.11 3.07 23.18
CA GLN A 104 -40.17 4.50 23.32
C GLN A 104 -38.84 5.16 22.95
N SER A 105 -38.98 6.17 22.10
CA SER A 105 -37.97 7.15 21.72
C SER A 105 -37.37 7.82 22.95
N THR A 106 -36.07 7.62 23.15
CA THR A 106 -35.19 8.60 23.78
C THR A 106 -34.21 9.04 22.70
N ASN A 107 -34.62 10.07 21.95
CA ASN A 107 -33.80 10.76 20.94
C ASN A 107 -32.61 11.44 21.64
N ASN A 108 -31.48 10.73 21.75
CA ASN A 108 -30.16 11.32 21.89
C ASN A 108 -29.45 11.25 20.55
N ASN A 109 -29.82 12.14 19.62
CA ASN A 109 -29.06 12.39 18.40
C ASN A 109 -27.77 13.14 18.75
N ASN A 110 -26.78 12.45 19.31
CA ASN A 110 -25.38 12.89 19.27
C ASN A 110 -24.72 12.22 18.07
N ASN A 111 -25.12 12.65 16.88
CA ASN A 111 -24.56 12.19 15.62
C ASN A 111 -23.34 13.07 15.26
N THR A 112 -22.31 13.03 16.11
CA THR A 112 -21.04 13.73 15.88
C THR A 112 -19.92 12.70 15.81
N ASN A 113 -19.89 11.91 14.73
CA ASN A 113 -18.80 10.98 14.42
C ASN A 113 -17.51 11.69 14.00
N ASN A 114 -17.45 13.03 14.08
CA ASN A 114 -16.24 13.80 13.83
C ASN A 114 -15.53 14.01 15.17
N LEU A 115 -14.31 13.51 15.30
CA LEU A 115 -13.52 13.72 16.50
C LEU A 115 -13.16 15.21 16.59
N PRO A 116 -13.17 15.82 17.80
CA PRO A 116 -12.74 17.19 17.95
C PRO A 116 -11.27 17.33 17.49
N PRO A 117 -10.91 18.40 16.77
CA PRO A 117 -9.56 18.57 16.20
C PRO A 117 -8.42 18.40 17.21
N SER A 118 -8.64 18.78 18.47
CA SER A 118 -7.66 18.64 19.55
C SER A 118 -7.25 17.19 19.81
N ILE A 119 -8.15 16.21 19.64
CA ILE A 119 -7.84 14.79 19.87
C ILE A 119 -6.97 14.24 18.73
N VAL A 120 -7.23 14.65 17.49
CA VAL A 120 -6.40 14.28 16.33
C VAL A 120 -5.00 14.87 16.44
N GLU A 121 -4.90 16.12 16.89
CA GLU A 121 -3.63 16.80 17.15
C GLU A 121 -2.84 16.13 18.28
N GLU A 122 -3.51 15.76 19.38
CA GLU A 122 -2.89 15.02 20.50
C GLU A 122 -2.35 13.65 20.04
N ALA A 123 -3.15 12.86 19.33
CA ALA A 123 -2.70 11.57 18.79
C ALA A 123 -1.52 11.72 17.81
N THR A 124 -1.55 12.77 16.97
CA THR A 124 -0.44 13.12 16.08
C THR A 124 0.82 13.44 16.88
N THR A 125 0.69 14.22 17.96
CA THR A 125 1.80 14.63 18.83
C THR A 125 2.45 13.42 19.53
N ILE A 126 1.65 12.47 20.00
CA ILE A 126 2.16 11.23 20.62
C ILE A 126 3.00 10.43 19.61
N LEU A 127 2.49 10.25 18.38
CA LEU A 127 3.20 9.51 17.34
C LEU A 127 4.47 10.24 16.86
N GLN A 128 4.46 11.58 16.78
CA GLN A 128 5.65 12.37 16.48
C GLN A 128 6.70 12.31 17.60
N THR A 129 6.24 12.28 18.85
CA THR A 129 7.12 12.10 20.02
C THR A 129 7.79 10.74 19.98
N TYR A 130 7.04 9.69 19.60
CA TYR A 130 7.59 8.37 19.37
C TYR A 130 8.65 8.37 18.26
N ASP A 131 8.37 8.94 17.09
CA ASP A 131 9.35 9.01 15.99
C ASP A 131 10.63 9.73 16.43
N THR A 132 10.48 10.84 17.17
CA THR A 132 11.61 11.58 17.74
C THR A 132 12.43 10.71 18.70
N SER A 133 11.77 9.93 19.57
CA SER A 133 12.44 9.01 20.48
C SER A 133 13.20 7.91 19.73
N GLN A 134 12.62 7.40 18.64
CA GLN A 134 13.26 6.38 17.82
C GLN A 134 14.51 6.94 17.12
N GLN A 135 14.44 8.15 16.56
CA GLN A 135 15.61 8.79 15.95
C GLN A 135 16.73 9.03 16.96
N GLN A 136 16.39 9.44 18.19
CA GLN A 136 17.36 9.59 19.28
C GLN A 136 18.00 8.25 19.65
N PHE A 137 17.20 7.17 19.74
CA PHE A 137 17.70 5.83 19.99
C PHE A 137 18.63 5.34 18.87
N ILE A 138 18.25 5.51 17.61
CA ILE A 138 19.08 5.12 16.45
C ILE A 138 20.45 5.80 16.51
N GLN A 139 20.48 7.09 16.87
CA GLN A 139 21.72 7.84 17.02
C GLN A 139 22.56 7.33 18.20
N SER A 140 21.95 7.02 19.34
CA SER A 140 22.68 6.55 20.53
C SER A 140 23.17 5.10 20.41
N ASP A 141 22.46 4.25 19.67
CA ASP A 141 22.82 2.86 19.38
C ASP A 141 23.87 2.72 18.25
N GLY A 142 24.34 3.85 17.72
CA GLY A 142 25.42 3.88 16.72
C GLY A 142 24.98 3.69 15.27
N ASN A 143 23.69 3.86 14.97
CA ASN A 143 23.10 3.73 13.63
C ASN A 143 23.39 2.37 12.98
N GLN A 144 23.11 1.27 13.69
CA GLN A 144 23.38 -0.08 13.19
C GLN A 144 22.47 -0.46 12.02
N GLY A 145 23.04 -1.17 11.04
CA GLY A 145 22.36 -1.54 9.81
C GLY A 145 22.23 -0.38 8.81
N MET A 146 21.81 -0.70 7.60
CA MET A 146 21.60 0.28 6.53
C MET A 146 20.57 1.33 6.97
N GLY A 147 21.03 2.58 7.10
CA GLY A 147 20.19 3.71 7.53
C GLY A 147 19.71 3.64 8.98
N GLY A 148 20.32 2.82 9.84
CA GLY A 148 19.89 2.63 11.23
C GLY A 148 18.76 1.60 11.41
N GLY A 149 18.46 0.79 10.39
CA GLY A 149 17.34 -0.16 10.41
C GLY A 149 17.41 -1.19 11.55
N VAL A 150 18.61 -1.66 11.90
CA VAL A 150 18.79 -2.60 13.03
C VAL A 150 18.57 -1.88 14.36
N SER A 151 19.11 -0.68 14.53
CA SER A 151 18.86 0.13 15.74
C SER A 151 17.39 0.52 15.90
N ALA A 152 16.68 0.80 14.80
CA ALA A 152 15.25 1.06 14.83
C ALA A 152 14.45 -0.17 15.32
N PHE A 153 14.87 -1.36 14.89
CA PHE A 153 14.28 -2.61 15.36
C PHE A 153 14.56 -2.87 16.84
N HIS A 154 15.78 -2.60 17.33
CA HIS A 154 16.09 -2.67 18.77
C HIS A 154 15.21 -1.71 19.59
N HIS A 155 14.97 -0.48 19.11
CA HIS A 155 14.06 0.46 19.77
C HIS A 155 12.64 -0.12 19.91
N ILE A 156 12.10 -0.68 18.82
CA ILE A 156 10.79 -1.36 18.80
C ILE A 156 10.72 -2.47 19.85
N GLN A 157 11.75 -3.30 19.94
CA GLN A 157 11.82 -4.40 20.92
C GLN A 157 11.93 -3.91 22.37
N SER A 158 12.43 -2.69 22.58
CA SER A 158 12.60 -2.10 23.91
C SER A 158 11.36 -1.38 24.45
N LEU A 159 10.30 -1.25 23.65
CA LEU A 159 9.10 -0.51 24.05
C LEU A 159 8.36 -1.22 25.19
N ASP A 160 8.01 -0.45 26.21
CA ASP A 160 7.18 -0.91 27.31
C ASP A 160 5.70 -0.99 26.92
N LYS A 161 4.92 -1.71 27.72
CA LYS A 161 3.48 -1.92 27.49
C LYS A 161 2.70 -0.60 27.46
N ALA A 162 3.07 0.36 28.31
CA ALA A 162 2.42 1.67 28.37
C ALA A 162 2.60 2.43 27.04
N THR A 163 3.82 2.50 26.51
CA THR A 163 4.10 3.14 25.22
C THR A 163 3.34 2.45 24.10
N ARG A 164 3.36 1.10 24.06
CA ARG A 164 2.61 0.33 23.06
C ARG A 164 1.12 0.66 23.10
N SER A 165 0.51 0.73 24.28
CA SER A 165 -0.90 1.12 24.43
C SER A 165 -1.18 2.55 23.96
N SER A 166 -0.31 3.51 24.26
CA SER A 166 -0.45 4.88 23.76
C SER A 166 -0.34 4.97 22.24
N LEU A 167 0.55 4.19 21.62
CA LEU A 167 0.65 4.09 20.16
C LEU A 167 -0.62 3.50 19.55
N GLN A 168 -1.13 2.38 20.09
CA GLN A 168 -2.38 1.75 19.65
C GLN A 168 -3.55 2.74 19.66
N GLN A 169 -3.76 3.44 20.78
CA GLN A 169 -4.84 4.41 20.96
C GLN A 169 -4.72 5.58 19.97
N SER A 170 -3.52 6.13 19.81
CA SER A 170 -3.26 7.25 18.90
C SER A 170 -3.52 6.86 17.44
N ILE A 171 -3.09 5.66 17.05
CA ILE A 171 -3.36 5.12 15.71
C ILE A 171 -4.87 4.94 15.52
N GLN A 172 -5.57 4.32 16.47
CA GLN A 172 -7.02 4.12 16.39
C GLN A 172 -7.78 5.44 16.24
N ILE A 173 -7.38 6.50 16.94
CA ILE A 173 -7.92 7.85 16.79
C ILE A 173 -7.77 8.36 15.36
N LEU A 174 -6.54 8.33 14.81
CA LEU A 174 -6.27 8.83 13.46
C LEU A 174 -7.03 8.03 12.39
N ILE A 175 -7.08 6.70 12.54
CA ILE A 175 -7.79 5.82 11.61
C ILE A 175 -9.30 6.03 11.71
N SER A 176 -9.84 6.27 12.90
CA SER A 176 -11.28 6.56 13.07
C SER A 176 -11.66 7.86 12.38
N GLN A 177 -10.82 8.91 12.49
CA GLN A 177 -11.02 10.15 11.75
C GLN A 177 -10.92 9.94 10.24
N ALA A 178 -9.95 9.15 9.77
CA ALA A 178 -9.80 8.82 8.35
C ALA A 178 -11.03 8.05 7.82
N HIS A 179 -11.56 7.09 8.57
CA HIS A 179 -12.81 6.38 8.22
C HIS A 179 -13.98 7.34 8.10
N PHE A 180 -14.16 8.25 9.06
CA PHE A 180 -15.22 9.25 9.02
C PHE A 180 -15.13 10.15 7.79
N GLU A 181 -13.93 10.63 7.44
CA GLU A 181 -13.74 11.41 6.23
C GLU A 181 -14.02 10.60 4.97
N ARG A 182 -13.61 9.33 4.95
CA ARG A 182 -13.76 8.42 3.81
C ARG A 182 -15.21 8.02 3.55
N GLU A 183 -16.01 7.85 4.60
CA GLU A 183 -17.46 7.59 4.50
C GLU A 183 -18.18 8.75 3.79
N ASN A 184 -17.73 9.98 4.05
CA ASN A 184 -18.27 11.18 3.42
C ASN A 184 -17.73 11.42 1.99
N ASP A 185 -16.45 11.11 1.75
CA ASP A 185 -15.80 11.20 0.44
C ASP A 185 -14.72 10.13 0.32
N SER A 186 -14.94 9.16 -0.58
CA SER A 186 -14.06 8.02 -0.80
C SER A 186 -12.67 8.39 -1.35
N SER A 187 -12.48 9.64 -1.80
CA SER A 187 -11.18 10.19 -2.20
C SER A 187 -10.38 10.78 -1.02
N SER A 188 -11.00 10.93 0.15
CA SER A 188 -10.38 11.42 1.39
C SER A 188 -10.16 10.32 2.43
N GLY A 189 -9.48 10.65 3.54
CA GLY A 189 -9.23 9.70 4.64
C GLY A 189 -8.40 8.49 4.21
N ARG A 190 -7.33 8.73 3.43
CA ARG A 190 -6.52 7.64 2.89
C ARG A 190 -5.57 7.12 3.96
N ILE A 191 -5.46 5.80 4.05
CA ILE A 191 -4.56 5.11 4.97
C ILE A 191 -3.65 4.22 4.13
N MET A 192 -2.36 4.26 4.41
CA MET A 192 -1.36 3.41 3.78
C MET A 192 -0.48 2.75 4.85
N LEU A 193 -0.17 1.48 4.65
CA LEU A 193 0.76 0.74 5.48
C LEU A 193 1.94 0.27 4.63
N GLY A 194 3.15 0.40 5.17
CA GLY A 194 4.36 -0.21 4.63
C GLY A 194 4.94 -1.16 5.68
N ILE A 195 4.85 -2.47 5.50
CA ILE A 195 5.32 -3.45 6.48
C ILE A 195 6.64 -4.04 5.99
N CYS A 196 7.72 -3.81 6.71
CA CYS A 196 9.01 -4.48 6.50
C CYS A 196 9.14 -5.63 7.50
N ALA A 197 9.32 -6.86 7.02
CA ALA A 197 9.41 -8.04 7.88
C ALA A 197 10.56 -8.96 7.47
N SER A 198 10.98 -9.83 8.39
CA SER A 198 12.09 -10.76 8.15
C SER A 198 11.68 -11.94 7.27
N ASN A 199 10.38 -12.23 7.19
CA ASN A 199 9.82 -13.28 6.37
C ASN A 199 8.35 -13.00 6.02
N ALA A 200 7.82 -13.71 5.02
CA ALA A 200 6.43 -13.57 4.59
C ALA A 200 5.41 -13.91 5.69
N PRO A 201 5.54 -15.00 6.49
CA PRO A 201 4.61 -15.28 7.58
C PRO A 201 4.44 -14.14 8.60
N GLU A 202 5.55 -13.53 9.03
CA GLU A 202 5.55 -12.36 9.93
C GLU A 202 4.80 -11.18 9.29
N ALA A 203 5.13 -10.86 8.04
CA ALA A 203 4.50 -9.77 7.30
C ALA A 203 2.98 -9.95 7.15
N LEU A 204 2.55 -11.17 6.81
CA LEU A 204 1.15 -11.51 6.59
C LEU A 204 0.36 -11.52 7.90
N SER A 205 0.96 -12.02 8.98
CA SER A 205 0.37 -11.95 10.31
C SER A 205 0.17 -10.50 10.75
N GLY A 206 1.21 -9.67 10.59
CA GLY A 206 1.16 -8.24 10.85
C GLY A 206 0.07 -7.54 10.04
N LEU A 207 0.06 -7.75 8.71
CA LEU A 207 -0.96 -7.19 7.83
C LEU A 207 -2.38 -7.57 8.28
N LYS A 208 -2.61 -8.86 8.56
CA LYS A 208 -3.92 -9.37 8.96
C LYS A 208 -4.38 -8.75 10.29
N SER A 209 -3.47 -8.66 11.26
CA SER A 209 -3.72 -8.07 12.58
C SER A 209 -4.08 -6.58 12.44
N TRP A 210 -3.23 -5.79 11.77
CA TRP A 210 -3.48 -4.36 11.55
C TRP A 210 -4.78 -4.09 10.80
N VAL A 211 -5.01 -4.78 9.68
CA VAL A 211 -6.22 -4.62 8.87
C VAL A 211 -7.47 -4.99 9.64
N THR A 212 -7.42 -6.06 10.45
CA THR A 212 -8.60 -6.51 11.22
C THR A 212 -8.90 -5.59 12.39
N THR A 213 -7.90 -5.28 13.22
CA THR A 213 -8.10 -4.46 14.42
C THR A 213 -8.51 -3.03 14.09
N LEU A 214 -7.97 -2.46 13.01
CA LEU A 214 -8.29 -1.11 12.57
C LEU A 214 -9.50 -1.03 11.63
N SER A 215 -10.20 -2.15 11.42
CA SER A 215 -11.36 -2.26 10.50
C SER A 215 -11.08 -1.72 9.10
N LEU A 216 -9.89 -1.99 8.57
CA LEU A 216 -9.50 -1.53 7.24
C LEU A 216 -10.10 -2.46 6.16
N PRO A 217 -10.35 -1.96 4.94
CA PRO A 217 -10.79 -2.78 3.82
C PRO A 217 -9.85 -3.95 3.54
N ARG A 218 -10.42 -5.12 3.27
CA ARG A 218 -9.67 -6.30 2.82
C ARG A 218 -9.72 -6.35 1.29
N GLY A 219 -8.57 -6.58 0.68
CA GLY A 219 -8.42 -6.75 -0.77
C GLY A 219 -7.54 -7.93 -1.12
N MET A 220 -7.13 -7.97 -2.38
CA MET A 220 -6.25 -9.01 -2.90
C MET A 220 -4.81 -8.74 -2.48
N LEU A 221 -4.08 -9.80 -2.18
CA LEU A 221 -2.63 -9.75 -2.03
C LEU A 221 -1.97 -10.15 -3.35
N HIS A 222 -1.14 -9.26 -3.88
CA HIS A 222 -0.37 -9.44 -5.11
C HIS A 222 1.10 -9.75 -4.78
N GLY A 223 1.81 -10.39 -5.71
CA GLY A 223 3.25 -10.65 -5.59
C GLY A 223 3.63 -11.96 -4.90
N MET A 224 2.67 -12.87 -4.70
CA MET A 224 2.90 -14.22 -4.18
C MET A 224 3.00 -15.30 -5.27
N ASP A 225 2.98 -14.92 -6.54
CA ASP A 225 3.06 -15.84 -7.67
C ASP A 225 3.94 -15.29 -8.80
N ILE A 226 4.53 -16.20 -9.57
CA ILE A 226 5.19 -15.91 -10.85
C ILE A 226 4.44 -16.71 -11.91
N ASP A 227 3.80 -16.01 -12.85
CA ASP A 227 3.01 -16.62 -13.92
C ASP A 227 1.91 -17.58 -13.40
N GLY A 228 1.28 -17.23 -12.26
CA GLY A 228 0.24 -18.04 -11.62
C GLY A 228 0.76 -19.23 -10.80
N ILE A 229 2.08 -19.40 -10.71
CA ILE A 229 2.70 -20.42 -9.85
C ILE A 229 3.06 -19.77 -8.51
N PRO A 230 2.48 -20.23 -7.38
CA PRO A 230 2.80 -19.69 -6.06
C PRO A 230 4.29 -19.82 -5.73
N ILE A 231 4.86 -18.75 -5.17
CA ILE A 231 6.22 -18.76 -4.63
C ILE A 231 6.16 -19.35 -3.21
N PRO A 232 6.95 -20.39 -2.88
CA PRO A 232 7.07 -20.87 -1.51
C PRO A 232 7.51 -19.74 -0.57
N VAL A 233 6.88 -19.63 0.60
CA VAL A 233 7.13 -18.51 1.53
C VAL A 233 8.56 -18.52 2.08
N GLU A 234 9.20 -19.67 2.08
CA GLU A 234 10.58 -19.90 2.51
C GLU A 234 11.60 -19.31 1.52
N GLU A 235 11.22 -19.14 0.25
CA GLU A 235 12.10 -18.63 -0.81
C GLU A 235 12.12 -17.09 -0.87
N LEU A 236 11.13 -16.42 -0.27
CA LEU A 236 10.97 -14.96 -0.35
C LEU A 236 11.97 -14.19 0.53
N GLY A 237 12.50 -14.80 1.59
CA GLY A 237 13.35 -14.12 2.56
C GLY A 237 12.62 -12.94 3.21
N ALA A 238 13.34 -11.83 3.45
CA ALA A 238 12.74 -10.60 3.96
C ALA A 238 11.82 -9.97 2.90
N VAL A 239 10.70 -9.40 3.35
CA VAL A 239 9.65 -8.88 2.47
C VAL A 239 9.18 -7.50 2.89
N TYR A 240 8.61 -6.79 1.92
CA TYR A 240 7.92 -5.53 2.09
C TYR A 240 6.48 -5.64 1.59
N ILE A 241 5.51 -5.27 2.42
CA ILE A 241 4.11 -5.16 2.02
C ILE A 241 3.71 -3.70 1.92
N LYS A 242 3.18 -3.30 0.76
CA LYS A 242 2.51 -2.03 0.55
C LYS A 242 1.01 -2.23 0.52
N TYR A 243 0.29 -1.63 1.47
CA TYR A 243 -1.17 -1.64 1.57
C TYR A 243 -1.74 -0.22 1.43
N SER A 244 -2.91 -0.06 0.80
CA SER A 244 -3.57 1.24 0.64
C SER A 244 -5.10 1.09 0.70
N THR A 245 -5.77 1.97 1.46
CA THR A 245 -7.23 2.09 1.42
C THR A 245 -7.73 2.93 0.24
N GLY A 246 -6.82 3.66 -0.43
CA GLY A 246 -7.14 4.56 -1.55
C GLY A 246 -6.79 3.97 -2.92
N GLY A 247 -7.73 4.14 -3.88
CA GLY A 247 -7.67 3.62 -5.25
C GLY A 247 -9.04 3.40 -5.93
N ALA A 248 -10.13 4.05 -5.49
CA ALA A 248 -11.42 3.96 -6.19
C ALA A 248 -11.52 5.01 -7.31
N MET A 249 -10.67 4.91 -8.35
CA MET A 249 -10.98 5.58 -9.62
C MET A 249 -11.59 4.56 -10.56
N THR A 250 -12.77 4.86 -11.08
CA THR A 250 -13.36 4.10 -12.19
C THR A 250 -12.43 4.15 -13.40
N PHE A 251 -12.48 3.16 -14.30
CA PHE A 251 -11.71 3.20 -15.56
C PHE A 251 -11.92 4.52 -16.34
N SER A 252 -13.11 5.12 -16.25
CA SER A 252 -13.43 6.42 -16.83
C SER A 252 -12.64 7.57 -16.19
N GLU A 253 -12.46 7.57 -14.88
CA GLU A 253 -11.67 8.57 -14.14
C GLU A 253 -10.18 8.37 -14.34
N ILE A 254 -9.70 7.12 -14.44
CA ILE A 254 -8.29 6.83 -14.77
C ILE A 254 -7.94 7.36 -16.16
N ARG A 255 -8.79 7.09 -17.16
CA ARG A 255 -8.60 7.59 -18.54
C ARG A 255 -8.63 9.12 -18.62
N LYS A 256 -9.46 9.78 -17.82
CA LYS A 256 -9.57 11.25 -17.77
C LYS A 256 -8.44 11.91 -16.99
N SER A 257 -7.99 11.29 -15.89
CA SER A 257 -6.98 11.85 -14.98
C SER A 257 -5.55 11.64 -15.44
N LYS A 258 -5.30 10.78 -16.42
CA LYS A 258 -3.96 10.33 -16.85
C LYS A 258 -3.11 9.75 -15.70
N ARG A 259 -3.73 9.36 -14.59
CA ARG A 259 -3.06 8.68 -13.48
C ARG A 259 -2.74 7.24 -13.91
N GLY A 260 -1.58 6.73 -13.48
CA GLY A 260 -1.04 5.43 -13.92
C GLY A 260 -1.82 4.22 -13.38
N PHE A 261 -1.30 3.02 -13.64
CA PHE A 261 -1.89 1.73 -13.24
C PHE A 261 -2.14 1.59 -11.73
N ASP A 262 -1.44 2.36 -10.88
CA ASP A 262 -1.66 2.43 -9.42
C ASP A 262 -3.10 2.84 -9.04
N ALA A 263 -3.84 3.46 -9.96
CA ALA A 263 -5.25 3.81 -9.76
C ALA A 263 -6.21 2.62 -9.94
N LEU A 264 -5.73 1.43 -10.33
CA LEU A 264 -6.53 0.20 -10.46
C LEU A 264 -6.62 -0.61 -9.16
N TRP A 265 -5.79 -0.31 -8.16
CA TRP A 265 -5.79 -1.05 -6.91
C TRP A 265 -7.07 -0.75 -6.16
N LYS A 266 -7.84 -1.79 -5.83
CA LYS A 266 -9.05 -1.65 -5.04
C LYS A 266 -8.68 -1.27 -3.61
N PRO A 267 -9.56 -0.57 -2.88
CA PRO A 267 -9.38 -0.36 -1.45
C PRO A 267 -9.08 -1.68 -0.74
N GLY A 268 -7.94 -1.74 -0.07
CA GLY A 268 -7.51 -2.92 0.67
C GLY A 268 -6.60 -3.87 -0.08
N ASP A 269 -6.34 -3.65 -1.38
CA ASP A 269 -5.34 -4.39 -2.12
C ASP A 269 -3.94 -4.10 -1.56
N ALA A 270 -3.11 -5.13 -1.54
CA ALA A 270 -1.74 -5.08 -1.06
C ALA A 270 -0.79 -5.73 -2.06
N LEU A 271 0.46 -5.25 -2.08
CA LEU A 271 1.55 -5.82 -2.86
C LEU A 271 2.66 -6.28 -1.93
N LEU A 272 3.06 -7.53 -2.07
CA LEU A 272 4.23 -8.11 -1.43
C LEU A 272 5.40 -8.10 -2.41
N GLU A 273 6.56 -7.63 -1.95
CA GLU A 273 7.82 -7.65 -2.69
C GLU A 273 8.94 -8.18 -1.80
N MET A 274 9.99 -8.75 -2.39
CA MET A 274 11.23 -9.05 -1.67
C MET A 274 11.88 -7.75 -1.19
N TYR A 275 12.48 -7.78 -0.01
CA TYR A 275 13.04 -6.63 0.66
C TYR A 275 14.46 -6.87 1.14
N ASP A 276 15.41 -6.13 0.56
CA ASP A 276 16.85 -6.24 0.87
C ASP A 276 17.30 -5.26 1.98
N GLY A 277 16.37 -4.58 2.66
CA GLY A 277 16.70 -3.58 3.68
C GLY A 277 16.68 -4.10 5.11
N ASP A 278 17.21 -3.30 6.04
CA ASP A 278 17.38 -3.70 7.45
C ASP A 278 16.24 -3.24 8.37
N PHE A 279 15.35 -2.37 7.90
CA PHE A 279 14.22 -1.89 8.68
C PHE A 279 13.20 -3.02 8.92
N ARG A 280 12.65 -3.11 10.13
CA ARG A 280 11.62 -4.10 10.51
C ARG A 280 10.53 -3.42 11.32
N GLY A 281 9.29 -3.49 10.86
CA GLY A 281 8.15 -2.79 11.46
C GLY A 281 7.20 -2.22 10.42
N VAL A 282 6.33 -1.31 10.84
CA VAL A 282 5.24 -0.74 10.05
C VAL A 282 5.42 0.77 9.91
N TYR A 283 5.46 1.25 8.67
CA TYR A 283 5.20 2.64 8.35
C TYR A 283 3.69 2.86 8.22
N LEU A 284 3.16 3.84 8.94
CA LEU A 284 1.78 4.27 8.85
C LEU A 284 1.72 5.65 8.20
N ASN A 285 0.94 5.80 7.14
CA ASN A 285 0.63 7.11 6.56
C ASN A 285 -0.90 7.31 6.55
N VAL A 286 -1.34 8.47 7.06
CA VAL A 286 -2.75 8.86 7.14
C VAL A 286 -2.93 10.24 6.50
N GLU A 287 -3.66 10.30 5.40
CA GLU A 287 -4.01 11.54 4.71
C GLU A 287 -5.43 11.97 5.13
N LEU A 288 -5.48 13.03 5.94
CA LEU A 288 -6.73 13.69 6.34
C LEU A 288 -6.96 14.97 5.51
N ARG A 289 -8.18 15.50 5.55
CA ARG A 289 -8.57 16.74 4.83
C ARG A 289 -7.91 18.01 5.36
N ASP A 290 -7.29 17.96 6.53
CA ASP A 290 -6.57 19.08 7.13
C ASP A 290 -5.27 19.45 6.39
N GLY A 291 -4.82 18.60 5.46
CA GLY A 291 -3.63 18.84 4.65
C GLY A 291 -2.31 18.66 5.41
N VAL A 292 -2.35 18.17 6.65
CA VAL A 292 -1.16 17.90 7.45
C VAL A 292 -0.59 16.55 7.03
N PHE A 293 0.70 16.54 6.68
CA PHE A 293 1.41 15.32 6.33
C PHE A 293 1.66 14.47 7.58
N ARG A 294 1.11 13.25 7.60
CA ARG A 294 1.29 12.29 8.70
C ARG A 294 1.85 10.99 8.17
N GLN A 295 3.14 10.79 8.41
CA GLN A 295 3.81 9.52 8.21
C GLN A 295 4.60 9.22 9.49
N PHE A 296 4.36 8.06 10.07
CA PHE A 296 4.98 7.60 11.31
C PHE A 296 5.64 6.25 11.08
N GLY A 297 6.69 5.97 11.85
CA GLY A 297 7.33 4.67 11.82
C GLY A 297 8.82 4.72 12.17
N LEU A 298 9.43 3.56 12.37
CA LEU A 298 8.82 2.22 12.29
C LEU A 298 8.02 1.86 13.54
N LEU A 299 6.80 1.36 13.38
CA LEU A 299 5.96 0.84 14.48
C LEU A 299 6.12 -0.69 14.61
N PRO A 300 5.85 -1.30 15.78
CA PRO A 300 5.95 -2.76 15.93
C PRO A 300 5.00 -3.51 14.98
N THR A 301 5.49 -4.54 14.28
CA THR A 301 4.65 -5.39 13.40
C THR A 301 3.55 -6.09 14.19
N ASP A 302 3.84 -6.47 15.43
CA ASP A 302 2.97 -7.16 16.38
C ASP A 302 2.11 -6.20 17.23
N LEU A 303 2.08 -4.89 16.91
CA LEU A 303 1.43 -3.88 17.75
C LEU A 303 -0.04 -4.19 18.05
N PHE A 304 -0.75 -4.91 17.16
CA PHE A 304 -2.15 -5.28 17.32
C PHE A 304 -2.36 -6.80 17.40
N MET A 305 -1.32 -7.58 17.67
CA MET A 305 -1.46 -9.02 17.93
C MET A 305 -1.95 -9.22 19.37
N GLU A 306 -2.82 -10.20 19.58
CA GLU A 306 -3.22 -10.60 20.92
C GLU A 306 -1.99 -11.18 21.62
N GLU A 307 -1.63 -10.64 22.79
CA GLU A 307 -0.64 -11.28 23.66
C GLU A 307 -1.27 -12.63 24.07
N GLU A 308 -0.69 -13.75 23.64
CA GLU A 308 -1.07 -15.05 24.19
C GLU A 308 -0.77 -14.98 25.70
N GLU A 309 -1.83 -14.88 26.52
CA GLU A 309 -1.69 -15.00 27.98
C GLU A 309 -1.18 -16.42 28.25
N ASP A 310 0.07 -16.54 28.67
CA ASP A 310 0.67 -17.79 29.12
C ASP A 310 -0.13 -18.28 30.36
N TRP A 311 -1.11 -19.17 30.13
CA TRP A 311 -1.88 -19.85 31.17
C TRP A 311 -1.10 -21.01 31.80
#